data_AF-A0A840ZET3-F1
#
_entry.id   AF-A0A840ZET3-F1
#
_cell.length_a   1.000
_cell.length_b   1.000
_cell.length_c   1.000
_cell.angle_alpha   90.00
_cell.angle_beta   90.00
_cell.angle_gamma   90.00
#
_symmetry.space_group_name_H-M   'P 1'
#
loop_
_entity.id
_entity.type
_entity.pdbx_description
1 polymer ?
#
loop_
_entity_poly.entity_id
_entity_poly.type
_entity_poly.pdbx_seq_one_letter_code
_entity_poly.pdbx_strand_id
1 'polypeptide(L)'
;MLPRLLAAFALAAPLFLMQVAPTTAQAAKDAPKETAKEPSVAQSAARERQKKCGAEWRALTAAEKTAQGPKWPQYYSKCVKRLKEKKA
;
A
#
# COMPACT_ATOMS: atom_id res chain seq x y z
N MET A 1 -4.12 -22.14 -12.65
CA MET A 1 -3.08 -23.10 -13.02
C MET A 1 -1.86 -22.88 -12.14
N LEU A 2 -1.66 -23.75 -11.17
CA LEU A 2 -0.41 -23.86 -10.40
C LEU A 2 -0.10 -25.34 -10.29
N PRO A 3 1.10 -25.77 -10.67
CA PRO A 3 1.78 -26.73 -9.81
C PRO A 3 3.29 -26.50 -9.71
N ARG A 4 3.81 -26.89 -8.53
CA ARG A 4 5.09 -27.58 -8.34
C ARG A 4 6.34 -26.98 -9.04
N LEU A 5 7.20 -26.36 -8.22
CA LEU A 5 8.60 -26.77 -8.13
C LEU A 5 9.18 -26.34 -6.78
N LEU A 6 9.07 -27.24 -5.80
CA LEU A 6 9.96 -27.24 -4.65
C LEU A 6 11.27 -27.89 -5.11
N ALA A 7 12.34 -27.10 -5.21
CA ALA A 7 13.70 -27.59 -5.39
C ALA A 7 14.54 -27.04 -4.24
N ALA A 8 14.70 -27.86 -3.20
CA ALA A 8 15.65 -27.57 -2.13
C ALA A 8 17.07 -27.74 -2.68
N PHE A 9 17.90 -26.70 -2.59
CA PHE A 9 19.35 -26.85 -2.69
C PHE A 9 19.96 -26.48 -1.34
N ALA A 10 20.62 -27.46 -0.74
CA ALA A 10 21.20 -27.36 0.59
C ALA A 10 22.64 -26.83 0.54
N LEU A 11 23.00 -26.06 1.57
CA LEU A 11 24.30 -26.06 2.25
C LEU A 11 25.57 -26.16 1.38
N ALA A 12 26.22 -25.02 1.15
CA ALA A 12 27.68 -24.93 1.08
C ALA A 12 28.15 -23.50 1.41
N ALA A 13 28.62 -23.29 2.64
CA ALA A 13 29.50 -22.17 2.97
C ALA A 13 30.91 -22.74 3.19
N PRO A 14 31.96 -22.04 2.73
CA PRO A 14 32.92 -21.58 3.73
C PRO A 14 33.53 -20.19 3.48
N LEU A 15 33.78 -19.50 4.60
CA LEU A 15 34.97 -18.68 4.86
C LEU A 15 35.40 -17.64 3.80
N PHE A 16 34.86 -16.43 3.93
CA PHE A 16 35.59 -15.21 3.59
C PHE A 16 35.81 -14.39 4.87
N LEU A 17 36.86 -14.74 5.63
CA LEU A 17 37.35 -14.00 6.80
C LEU A 17 38.51 -13.09 6.40
N MET A 18 38.64 -11.93 7.06
CA MET A 18 39.79 -10.99 7.02
C MET A 18 40.04 -10.32 5.64
N GLN A 19 40.42 -9.05 5.47
CA GLN A 19 40.53 -7.81 6.27
C GLN A 19 40.05 -6.63 5.36
N VAL A 20 39.99 -5.32 5.69
CA VAL A 20 40.34 -4.51 6.89
C VAL A 20 39.27 -3.40 7.04
N ALA A 21 39.31 -2.61 8.13
CA ALA A 21 38.60 -1.33 8.22
C ALA A 21 39.50 -0.16 7.77
N PRO A 22 38.92 0.99 7.39
CA PRO A 22 39.24 2.19 8.16
C PRO A 22 38.01 2.85 8.77
N THR A 23 38.13 3.19 10.06
CA THR A 23 37.19 4.08 10.74
C THR A 23 37.42 5.51 10.28
N THR A 24 36.47 6.09 9.55
CA THR A 24 36.22 7.54 9.55
C THR A 24 34.74 7.80 9.73
N ALA A 25 34.42 8.67 10.68
CA ALA A 25 33.04 8.98 11.03
C ALA A 25 32.33 9.75 9.90
N GLN A 26 31.26 9.18 9.39
CA GLN A 26 30.05 9.94 9.10
C GLN A 26 28.98 9.40 10.05
N ALA A 27 28.87 10.02 11.23
CA ALA A 27 28.02 11.20 11.42
C ALA A 27 26.59 10.86 11.04
N ALA A 28 25.76 10.75 12.08
CA ALA A 28 24.34 10.40 12.03
C ALA A 28 23.64 11.04 10.81
N LYS A 29 23.41 10.22 9.78
CA LYS A 29 22.19 10.39 9.02
C LYS A 29 21.09 9.87 9.92
N ASP A 30 20.46 10.84 10.60
CA ASP A 30 19.11 10.74 11.11
C ASP A 30 18.22 10.22 9.96
N ALA A 31 18.16 8.91 9.83
CA ALA A 31 17.03 8.26 9.22
C ALA A 31 15.88 8.54 10.19
N PRO A 32 14.81 9.26 9.78
CA PRO A 32 13.69 9.53 10.66
C PRO A 32 13.05 8.20 11.07
N LYS A 33 13.49 7.70 12.23
CA LYS A 33 12.96 6.52 12.89
C LYS A 33 11.45 6.69 12.93
N GLU A 34 10.75 5.69 12.42
CA GLU A 34 9.30 5.66 12.20
C GLU A 34 8.55 6.56 13.18
N THR A 35 8.26 7.80 12.75
CA THR A 35 7.15 8.48 13.38
C THR A 35 5.93 7.78 12.85
N ALA A 36 5.38 6.87 13.65
CA ALA A 36 3.97 6.51 13.60
C ALA A 36 3.16 7.78 13.87
N LYS A 37 3.18 8.72 12.92
CA LYS A 37 2.32 9.89 12.92
C LYS A 37 0.91 9.34 12.91
N GLU A 38 0.17 9.68 13.96
CA GLU A 38 -1.27 9.67 13.97
C GLU A 38 -1.78 10.07 12.58
N PRO A 39 -2.71 9.29 11.97
CA PRO A 39 -3.08 9.49 10.59
C PRO A 39 -3.64 10.90 10.43
N SER A 40 -2.81 11.77 9.83
CA SER A 40 -3.12 13.18 9.57
C SER A 40 -4.55 13.32 9.06
N VAL A 41 -5.24 14.41 9.39
CA VAL A 41 -6.65 14.65 9.02
C VAL A 41 -6.91 14.40 7.53
N ALA A 42 -5.92 14.64 6.66
CA ALA A 42 -5.97 14.29 5.24
C ALA A 42 -6.01 12.77 4.97
N GLN A 43 -5.20 11.97 5.67
CA GLN A 43 -5.19 10.50 5.60
C GLN A 43 -6.43 9.87 6.23
N SER A 44 -6.90 10.34 7.39
CA SER A 44 -8.14 9.83 7.99
C SER A 44 -9.35 10.10 7.07
N ALA A 45 -9.45 11.31 6.50
CA ALA A 45 -10.43 11.63 5.48
C ALA A 45 -10.26 10.80 4.18
N ALA A 46 -9.05 10.36 3.82
CA ALA A 46 -8.83 9.46 2.68
C ALA A 46 -9.32 8.03 2.98
N ARG A 47 -9.07 7.51 4.20
CA ARG A 47 -9.58 6.20 4.64
C ARG A 47 -11.11 6.20 4.75
N GLU A 48 -11.72 7.26 5.27
CA GLU A 48 -13.17 7.42 5.33
C GLU A 48 -13.83 7.35 3.95
N ARG A 49 -13.29 8.07 2.96
CA ARG A 49 -13.77 8.01 1.57
C ARG A 49 -13.66 6.60 0.98
N GLN A 50 -12.53 5.90 1.22
CA GLN A 50 -12.35 4.52 0.77
C GLN A 50 -13.36 3.55 1.42
N LYS A 51 -13.62 3.69 2.74
CA LYS A 51 -14.64 2.90 3.44
C LYS A 51 -16.04 3.14 2.87
N LYS A 52 -16.44 4.41 2.72
CA LYS A 52 -17.78 4.78 2.20
C LYS A 52 -17.99 4.29 0.77
N CYS A 53 -17.11 4.67 -0.16
CA CYS A 53 -17.19 4.23 -1.56
C CYS A 53 -17.05 2.71 -1.71
N GLY A 54 -16.26 2.05 -0.85
CA GLY A 54 -16.08 0.60 -0.85
C GLY A 54 -17.32 -0.16 -0.36
N ALA A 55 -17.99 0.37 0.66
CA ALA A 55 -19.27 -0.17 1.13
C ALA A 55 -20.38 0.01 0.09
N GLU A 56 -20.53 1.21 -0.50
CA GLU A 56 -21.48 1.45 -1.59
C GLU A 56 -21.23 0.46 -2.75
N TRP A 57 -20.00 0.38 -3.27
CA TRP A 57 -19.67 -0.54 -4.37
C TRP A 57 -19.89 -2.00 -4.03
N ARG A 58 -19.64 -2.44 -2.79
CA ARG A 58 -19.92 -3.81 -2.36
C ARG A 58 -21.43 -4.10 -2.36
N ALA A 59 -22.26 -3.13 -1.98
CA ALA A 59 -23.71 -3.23 -1.97
C ALA A 59 -24.36 -3.17 -3.38
N LEU A 60 -23.77 -2.48 -4.35
CA LEU A 60 -24.29 -2.41 -5.72
C LEU A 60 -24.42 -3.80 -6.38
N THR A 61 -25.49 -4.03 -7.14
CA THR A 61 -25.66 -5.19 -8.02
C THR A 61 -24.69 -5.16 -9.21
N ALA A 62 -24.58 -6.28 -9.96
CA ALA A 62 -23.76 -6.34 -11.17
C ALA A 62 -24.24 -5.37 -12.28
N ALA A 63 -25.55 -5.13 -12.37
CA ALA A 63 -26.14 -4.16 -13.28
C ALA A 63 -25.73 -2.72 -12.93
N GLU A 64 -25.88 -2.33 -11.66
CA GLU A 64 -25.48 -1.00 -11.19
C GLU A 64 -23.97 -0.76 -11.28
N LYS A 65 -23.16 -1.79 -11.01
CA LYS A 65 -21.70 -1.74 -11.22
C LYS A 65 -21.36 -1.45 -12.67
N THR A 66 -22.06 -2.09 -13.61
CA THR A 66 -21.89 -1.85 -15.05
C THR A 66 -22.28 -0.42 -15.44
N ALA A 67 -23.40 0.09 -14.91
CA ALA A 67 -23.88 1.46 -15.18
C ALA A 67 -22.98 2.55 -14.58
N GLN A 68 -22.51 2.41 -13.34
CA GLN A 68 -21.70 3.44 -12.68
C GLN A 68 -20.22 3.39 -13.09
N GLY A 69 -19.75 2.26 -13.63
CA GLY A 69 -18.43 2.07 -14.20
C GLY A 69 -17.88 0.70 -13.79
N PRO A 70 -17.79 -0.29 -14.69
CA PRO A 70 -17.68 -1.71 -14.33
C PRO A 70 -16.40 -2.10 -13.56
N LYS A 71 -15.41 -1.20 -13.52
CA LYS A 71 -14.14 -1.39 -12.82
C LYS A 71 -14.07 -0.49 -11.59
N TRP A 72 -13.73 -1.08 -10.45
CA TRP A 72 -13.62 -0.39 -9.15
C TRP A 72 -12.88 0.98 -9.18
N PRO A 73 -11.72 1.16 -9.86
CA PRO A 73 -11.05 2.46 -9.92
C PRO A 73 -11.89 3.57 -10.58
N GLN A 74 -12.72 3.20 -11.55
CA GLN A 74 -13.58 4.12 -12.31
C GLN A 74 -14.76 4.60 -11.45
N TYR A 75 -15.38 3.68 -10.69
CA TYR A 75 -16.37 4.02 -9.68
C TYR A 75 -15.79 4.85 -8.53
N TYR A 76 -14.66 4.43 -7.97
CA TYR A 76 -13.99 5.12 -6.86
C TYR A 76 -13.67 6.57 -7.21
N SER A 77 -13.17 6.83 -8.42
CA SER A 77 -12.88 8.19 -8.90
C SER A 77 -14.14 9.08 -8.93
N LYS A 78 -15.27 8.55 -9.45
CA LYS A 78 -16.56 9.26 -9.43
C LYS A 78 -17.08 9.49 -8.01
N CYS A 79 -17.02 8.47 -7.14
CA CYS A 79 -17.49 8.53 -5.76
C CYS A 79 -16.69 9.57 -4.94
N VAL A 80 -15.36 9.59 -5.08
CA VAL A 80 -14.51 10.60 -4.42
C VAL A 80 -14.79 12.00 -4.94
N LYS A 81 -15.07 12.18 -6.24
CA LYS A 81 -15.48 13.48 -6.80
C LYS A 81 -16.81 13.95 -6.20
N ARG A 82 -17.84 13.10 -6.22
CA ARG A 82 -19.14 13.33 -5.57
C ARG A 82 -19.01 13.70 -4.08
N LEU A 83 -18.12 13.02 -3.34
CA LEU A 83 -17.85 13.30 -1.92
C LEU A 83 -17.04 14.58 -1.66
N LYS A 84 -16.29 15.08 -2.64
CA LYS A 84 -15.65 16.40 -2.58
C LYS A 84 -16.66 17.51 -2.86
N GLU A 85 -17.47 17.35 -3.91
CA GLU A 85 -18.52 18.31 -4.30
C GLU A 85 -19.59 18.47 -3.21
N LYS A 86 -19.93 17.39 -2.48
CA LYS A 86 -20.83 17.45 -1.31
C LYS A 86 -20.21 18.03 -0.03
N LYS A 87 -18.93 18.42 -0.05
CA LYS A 87 -18.19 18.91 1.13
C LYS A 87 -17.43 20.22 0.83
N ALA A 88 -17.80 20.88 -0.26
CA ALA A 88 -17.45 22.25 -0.61
C ALA A 88 -18.65 23.16 -0.27
#